data_AF-A0A550H4L0-F1
#
_entry.id   AF-A0A550H4L0-F1
#
_cell.length_a   1.000
_cell.length_b   1.000
_cell.length_c   1.000
_cell.angle_alpha   90.00
_cell.angle_beta   90.00
_cell.angle_gamma   90.00
#
_symmetry.space_group_name_H-M   'P 1'
#
loop_
_entity.id
_entity.type
_entity.pdbx_description
1 polymer ?
#
loop_
_entity_poly.entity_id
_entity_poly.type
_entity_poly.pdbx_seq_one_letter_code
_entity_poly.pdbx_strand_id
1 'polypeptide(L)' 'MDRFMKAAFEEAKKGLDEGGIPIGSVLVKDGQVIGRGHNKRVQQSDPIMHAEIDCLRNAGRIGKYDKTLLCAR' A
#
# COMPACT_ATOMS: atom_id res chain seq x y z
N MET A 1 15.48 6.76 -6.57
CA MET A 1 14.32 5.94 -6.14
C MET A 1 13.13 6.37 -6.96
N ASP A 2 12.46 5.44 -7.64
CA ASP A 2 11.19 5.70 -8.33
C ASP A 2 10.21 6.40 -7.38
N ARG A 3 9.53 7.47 -7.81
CA ARG A 3 8.70 8.32 -6.93
C ARG A 3 7.62 7.51 -6.19
N PHE A 4 7.10 6.47 -6.83
CA PHE A 4 6.08 5.58 -6.27
C PHE A 4 6.67 4.60 -5.26
N MET A 5 7.88 4.11 -5.51
CA MET A 5 8.61 3.27 -4.55
C MET A 5 9.00 4.04 -3.28
N LYS A 6 9.29 5.35 -3.40
CA LYS A 6 9.49 6.21 -2.22
C LYS A 6 8.20 6.30 -1.38
N ALA A 7 7.05 6.46 -2.03
CA ALA A 7 5.76 6.49 -1.32
C ALA A 7 5.42 5.15 -0.64
N ALA A 8 5.72 4.01 -1.28
CA ALA A 8 5.59 2.69 -0.65
C ALA A 8 6.51 2.56 0.57
N PHE A 9 7.75 3.04 0.49
CA PHE A 9 8.68 3.05 1.61
C PHE A 9 8.20 3.92 2.79
N GLU A 10 7.55 5.05 2.50
CA GLU A 10 6.95 5.90 3.55
C GLU A 10 5.81 5.18 4.28
N GLU A 11 4.99 4.40 3.57
CA GLU A 11 3.96 3.55 4.20
C GLU A 11 4.59 2.40 5.00
N ALA A 12 5.67 1.79 4.51
CA ALA A 12 6.40 0.75 5.23
C ALA A 12 6.93 1.27 6.58
N LYS A 13 7.45 2.51 6.61
CA LYS A 13 7.86 3.17 7.84
C LYS A 13 6.70 3.35 8.82
N LYS A 14 5.53 3.78 8.35
CA LYS A 14 4.34 3.90 9.22
C LYS A 14 3.95 2.56 9.83
N GLY A 15 3.91 1.49 9.02
CA GLY A 15 3.61 0.15 9.53
C GLY A 15 4.60 -0.32 10.59
N LEU A 16 5.87 0.08 10.48
CA LEU A 16 6.91 -0.17 11.49
C LEU A 16 6.68 0.63 12.77
N ASP A 17 6.39 1.92 12.64
CA ASP A 17 6.10 2.82 13.79
C ASP A 17 4.87 2.35 14.57
N GLU A 18 3.90 1.72 13.89
CA GLU A 18 2.74 1.06 14.49
C GLU A 18 3.06 -0.33 15.10
N GLY A 19 4.32 -0.77 15.12
CA GLY A 19 4.75 -2.05 15.68
C GLY A 19 4.48 -3.27 14.78
N GLY A 20 4.19 -3.05 13.50
CA GLY A 20 3.91 -4.08 12.52
C GLY A 20 5.10 -4.43 11.65
N ILE A 21 4.81 -5.10 10.54
CA ILE A 21 5.82 -5.49 9.56
C ILE A 21 6.09 -4.29 8.65
N PRO A 22 7.36 -3.90 8.43
CA PRO A 22 7.72 -2.74 7.61
C PRO A 22 7.53 -3.04 6.11
N ILE A 23 6.28 -3.17 5.67
CA ILE A 23 5.92 -3.34 4.27
C ILE A 23 4.83 -2.32 3.93
N GLY A 24 5.06 -1.55 2.87
CA GLY A 24 4.14 -0.55 2.36
C GLY A 24 3.83 -0.77 0.90
N SER A 25 2.68 -0.28 0.46
CA SER A 25 2.21 -0.41 -0.91
C SER A 25 1.50 0.84 -1.38
N VAL A 26 1.61 1.12 -2.67
CA VAL A 26 0.88 2.20 -3.34
C VAL A 26 0.31 1.70 -4.65
N LEU A 27 -0.94 2.11 -4.93
CA LEU A 27 -1.61 1.88 -6.19
C LEU A 27 -1.55 3.16 -7.00
N VAL A 28 -1.01 3.05 -8.20
CA VAL A 28 -0.85 4.14 -9.16
C VAL A 28 -1.75 3.87 -10.35
N LYS A 29 -2.48 4.89 -10.84
CA LYS A 29 -3.25 4.83 -12.07
C LYS A 29 -3.00 6.10 -12.88
N ASP A 30 -2.70 5.95 -14.17
CA ASP A 30 -2.38 7.07 -15.06
C ASP A 30 -1.29 7.99 -14.46
N GLY A 31 -0.30 7.37 -13.81
CA GLY A 31 0.79 8.06 -13.13
C GLY A 31 0.43 8.70 -11.78
N GLN A 32 -0.81 8.65 -11.30
CA GLN A 32 -1.21 9.23 -10.02
C GLN A 32 -1.40 8.17 -8.94
N VAL A 33 -0.96 8.45 -7.71
CA VAL A 33 -1.24 7.55 -6.58
C VAL A 33 -2.71 7.70 -6.19
N ILE A 34 -3.45 6.62 -6.35
CA ILE A 34 -4.89 6.53 -6.05
C ILE A 34 -5.17 5.70 -4.79
N GLY A 35 -4.17 4.97 -4.28
CA GLY A 35 -4.26 4.21 -3.04
C GLY A 35 -2.90 4.08 -2.37
N ARG A 36 -2.92 3.98 -1.05
CA ARG A 36 -1.74 3.74 -0.20
C ARG A 36 -2.14 2.78 0.91
N GLY A 37 -1.22 1.94 1.35
CA GLY A 37 -1.46 1.06 2.50
C GLY A 37 -0.18 0.47 3.03
N HIS A 38 -0.25 -0.10 4.21
CA HIS A 38 0.85 -0.80 4.86
C HIS A 38 0.35 -2.07 5.54
N ASN A 39 1.29 -2.95 5.88
CA ASN A 39 0.95 -4.21 6.52
C ASN A 39 0.33 -3.94 7.90
N LYS A 40 -0.90 -4.42 8.10
CA LYS A 40 -1.64 -4.31 9.36
C LYS A 40 -1.92 -5.68 9.98
N ARG A 41 -1.14 -6.70 9.62
CA ARG A 41 -1.33 -8.08 10.11
C ARG A 41 -1.28 -8.15 11.62
N VAL A 42 -0.31 -7.46 12.22
CA VAL A 42 -0.09 -7.45 13.68
C VAL A 42 -1.15 -6.58 14.36
N GLN A 43 -1.42 -5.41 13.79
CA GLN A 43 -2.33 -4.40 14.33
C GLN A 43 -3.79 -4.88 14.35
N GLN A 44 -4.21 -5.62 13.34
CA GLN A 44 -5.58 -6.12 13.20
C GLN A 44 -5.72 -7.60 13.55
N SER A 45 -4.61 -8.27 13.92
CA SER A 45 -4.56 -9.72 14.12
C SER A 45 -5.15 -10.51 12.94
N ASP A 46 -4.99 -9.98 11.72
CA ASP A 46 -5.58 -10.52 10.50
C ASP A 46 -4.46 -10.95 9.53
N PRO A 47 -4.30 -12.26 9.26
CA PRO A 47 -3.23 -12.78 8.42
C PRO A 47 -3.27 -12.26 6.98
N ILE A 48 -4.40 -11.77 6.47
CA ILE A 48 -4.52 -11.29 5.09
C ILE A 48 -4.34 -9.77 4.96
N MET A 49 -4.18 -9.03 6.05
CA MET A 49 -3.97 -7.56 6.03
C MET A 49 -2.54 -7.19 5.64
N HIS A 50 -2.18 -7.55 4.42
CA HIS A 50 -0.95 -7.15 3.78
C HIS A 50 -1.05 -5.72 3.25
N ALA A 51 0.08 -5.11 2.93
CA ALA A 51 0.14 -3.74 2.45
C ALA A 51 -0.66 -3.56 1.15
N GLU A 52 -0.62 -4.54 0.25
CA GLU A 52 -1.36 -4.56 -1.00
C GLU A 52 -2.88 -4.54 -0.77
N ILE A 53 -3.34 -5.33 0.20
CA ILE A 53 -4.76 -5.45 0.54
C ILE A 53 -5.27 -4.16 1.17
N ASP A 54 -4.53 -3.61 2.14
CA ASP A 54 -4.86 -2.31 2.73
C ASP A 54 -4.85 -1.20 1.66
N CYS A 55 -3.87 -1.21 0.75
CA CYS A 55 -3.77 -0.26 -0.36
C CYS A 55 -4.97 -0.34 -1.31
N LEU A 56 -5.40 -1.55 -1.69
CA LEU A 56 -6.57 -1.76 -2.55
C LEU A 56 -7.87 -1.33 -1.83
N ARG A 57 -7.99 -1.63 -0.53
CA ARG A 57 -9.13 -1.18 0.28
C ARG A 57 -9.20 0.34 0.36
N ASN A 58 -8.07 1.00 0.58
CA ASN A 58 -7.99 2.45 0.67
C ASN A 58 -8.22 3.13 -0.70
N ALA A 59 -7.82 2.50 -1.81
CA ALA A 59 -8.14 2.98 -3.16
C ALA A 59 -9.64 2.89 -3.46
N GLY A 60 -10.35 1.96 -2.82
CA GLY A 60 -11.76 1.70 -3.07
C GLY A 60 -12.04 1.24 -4.50
N ARG A 61 -13.28 1.46 -4.97
CA ARG A 61 -13.70 1.05 -6.31
C ARG A 61 -13.29 2.09 -7.34
N ILE A 62 -12.30 1.76 -8.16
CA ILE A 62 -11.73 2.67 -9.18
C ILE A 62 -12.23 2.42 -10.62
N GLY A 63 -13.28 1.60 -10.75
CA GLY A 63 -13.82 1.18 -12.03
C GLY A 63 -12.93 0.12 -12.69
N LYS A 64 -12.12 0.53 -13.67
CA LYS A 64 -11.19 -0.34 -14.39
C LYS A 64 -9.77 -0.24 -13.83
N TYR A 65 -9.04 -1.35 -13.88
CA TYR A 65 -7.65 -1.45 -13.40
C TYR A 65 -6.63 -1.40 -14.56
N ASP A 66 -7.04 -1.02 -15.77
CA ASP A 66 -6.08 -0.74 -16.83
C ASP A 66 -5.16 0.42 -16.44
N LYS A 67 -3.90 0.36 -16.90
CA LYS A 67 -2.86 1.35 -16.60
C LYS A 67 -2.62 1.56 -15.11
N THR A 68 -2.88 0.53 -14.31
CA THR A 68 -2.54 0.51 -12.89
C THR A 68 -1.19 -0.15 -12.65
N LEU A 69 -0.46 0.40 -11.68
CA LEU A 69 0.78 -0.16 -11.15
C LEU A 69 0.63 -0.26 -9.64
N LEU A 70 0.69 -1.47 -9.11
CA LEU A 70 0.76 -1.72 -7.67
C LEU A 70 2.23 -1.91 -7.29
N CYS A 71 2.78 -0.98 -6.51
CA CYS A 71 4.14 -1.07 -6.00
C CYS A 71 4.11 -1.50 -4.53
N ALA A 72 5.00 -2.40 -4.12
CA ALA A 72 5.18 -2.79 -2.72
C ALA A 72 6.68 -2.77 -2.35
N ARG A 73 7.00 -2.36 -1.13
CA ARG A 73 8.37 -2.21 -0.63
C ARG A 73 8.46 -2.50 0.86
#